data_AF-A0A100HLY8-F1
#
_entry.id   AF-A0A100HLY8-F1
#
_cell.length_a   1.000
_cell.length_b   1.000
_cell.length_c   1.000
_cell.angle_alpha   90.00
_cell.angle_beta   90.00
_cell.angle_gamma   90.00
#
_symmetry.space_group_name_H-M   'P 1'
#
loop_
_entity.id
_entity.type
_entity.pdbx_description
1 polymer ?
#
loop_
_entity_poly.entity_id
_entity_poly.type
_entity_poly.pdbx_seq_one_letter_code
_entity_poly.pdbx_strand_id
1 'polypeptide(L)'
;MANGLYWVTLLFVALALGGTALLLRTPFGAILTAIRDNENRTRFLGFNPAAFKIAAFMLGGLLAGVSGALYTLHLGTISPAMIGTAFSIELVVWVALGGRASLIGAAAGLVLGQLAKDRISSAAPDAWLYVMGSLFVLVVLVMPQGVAGLIRNRRRAPAPMPQNPITREVSDAV
;
A
#
# COMPACT_ATOMS: atom_id res chain seq x y z
N MET A 1 -8.82 20.59 24.22
CA MET A 1 -7.88 19.44 24.23
C MET A 1 -7.89 18.62 22.95
N ALA A 2 -8.97 18.60 22.13
CA ALA A 2 -9.06 17.82 20.89
C ALA A 2 -8.05 18.24 19.78
N ASN A 3 -7.72 19.52 19.66
CA ASN A 3 -6.84 20.00 18.59
C ASN A 3 -5.40 19.45 18.70
N GLY A 4 -4.90 19.22 19.92
CA GLY A 4 -3.55 18.72 20.13
C GLY A 4 -3.36 17.31 19.56
N LEU A 5 -4.32 16.41 19.81
CA LEU A 5 -4.25 15.03 19.31
C LEU A 5 -4.39 14.97 17.78
N TYR A 6 -5.21 15.84 17.19
CA TYR A 6 -5.32 15.97 15.74
C TYR A 6 -3.97 16.34 15.11
N TRP A 7 -3.29 17.38 15.62
CA TRP A 7 -1.97 17.79 15.11
C TRP A 7 -0.91 16.72 15.30
N VAL A 8 -0.92 16.01 16.43
CA VAL A 8 0.00 14.88 16.68
C VAL A 8 -0.23 13.74 15.69
N THR A 9 -1.49 13.38 15.44
CA THR A 9 -1.84 12.31 14.50
C THR A 9 -1.46 12.70 13.07
N LEU A 10 -1.73 13.96 12.68
CA LEU A 10 -1.37 14.48 11.36
C LEU A 10 0.14 14.52 11.16
N LEU A 11 0.89 14.96 12.17
CA LEU A 11 2.35 14.93 12.17
C LEU A 11 2.87 13.50 12.03
N PHE A 12 2.30 12.55 12.78
CA PHE A 12 2.69 11.14 12.69
C PHE A 12 2.43 10.56 11.30
N VAL A 13 1.26 10.81 10.70
CA VAL A 13 0.95 10.36 9.34
C VAL A 13 1.91 10.98 8.33
N ALA A 14 2.21 12.29 8.45
CA ALA A 14 3.16 12.97 7.57
C ALA A 14 4.58 12.38 7.69
N LEU A 15 5.04 12.11 8.92
CA LEU A 15 6.34 11.48 9.18
C LEU A 15 6.38 10.03 8.70
N ALA A 16 5.30 9.26 8.90
CA ALA A 16 5.21 7.88 8.45
C ALA A 16 5.25 7.81 6.92
N LEU A 17 4.45 8.62 6.22
CA LEU A 17 4.43 8.68 4.75
C LEU A 17 5.74 9.23 4.19
N GLY A 18 6.25 10.33 4.74
CA GLY A 18 7.50 10.95 4.29
C GLY A 18 8.71 10.07 4.57
N GLY A 19 8.78 9.48 5.77
CA GLY A 19 9.86 8.60 6.19
C GLY A 19 9.90 7.30 5.37
N THR A 20 8.75 6.67 5.14
CA THR A 20 8.68 5.48 4.28
C THR A 20 8.97 5.82 2.82
N ALA A 21 8.50 6.96 2.30
CA ALA A 21 8.83 7.42 0.96
C ALA A 21 10.33 7.69 0.77
N LEU A 22 10.97 8.31 1.77
CA LEU A 22 12.42 8.55 1.75
C LEU A 22 13.18 7.23 1.85
N LEU A 23 12.78 6.34 2.75
CA LEU A 23 13.38 5.01 2.91
C LEU A 23 13.33 4.20 1.61
N LEU A 24 12.22 4.28 0.87
CA LEU A 24 12.09 3.63 -0.44
C LEU A 24 13.01 4.21 -1.52
N ARG A 25 13.49 5.44 -1.37
CA ARG A 25 14.48 6.07 -2.27
C ARG A 25 15.93 5.69 -1.94
N THR A 26 16.18 5.14 -0.75
CA THR A 26 17.51 4.68 -0.33
C THR A 26 17.87 3.32 -0.95
N PRO A 27 19.15 2.89 -0.92
CA PRO A 27 19.55 1.54 -1.34
C PRO A 27 18.74 0.41 -0.68
N PHE A 28 18.24 0.61 0.55
CA PHE A 28 17.37 -0.35 1.22
C PHE A 28 16.09 -0.65 0.43
N GLY A 29 15.43 0.40 -0.09
CA GLY A 29 14.24 0.28 -0.93
C GLY A 29 14.51 -0.36 -2.29
N ALA A 30 15.68 -0.06 -2.88
CA ALA A 30 16.11 -0.68 -4.14
C ALA A 30 16.33 -2.20 -3.97
N ILE A 31 16.98 -2.62 -2.87
CA ILE A 31 17.18 -4.04 -2.55
C ILE A 31 15.84 -4.74 -2.31
N LEU A 32 14.91 -4.12 -1.58
CA LEU A 32 13.56 -4.68 -1.39
C LEU A 32 12.81 -4.86 -2.71
N THR A 33 12.97 -3.91 -3.65
CA THR A 33 12.38 -4.03 -4.99
C THR A 33 13.02 -5.16 -5.79
N ALA A 34 14.35 -5.32 -5.71
CA ALA A 34 15.06 -6.43 -6.33
C ALA A 34 14.64 -7.80 -5.76
N ILE A 35 14.45 -7.90 -4.44
CA ILE A 35 13.95 -9.10 -3.77
C ILE A 35 12.52 -9.44 -4.26
N ARG A 36 11.68 -8.42 -4.46
CA ARG A 36 10.32 -8.59 -5.00
C ARG A 36 10.31 -9.16 -6.42
N ASP A 37 11.25 -8.76 -7.26
CA ASP A 37 11.32 -9.21 -8.66
C ASP A 37 11.91 -10.62 -8.76
N ASN A 38 13.04 -10.87 -8.09
CA ASN A 38 13.65 -12.20 -8.04
C ASN A 38 14.53 -12.38 -6.80
N GLU A 39 13.98 -13.03 -5.78
CA GLU A 39 14.66 -13.34 -4.53
C GLU A 39 15.90 -14.22 -4.73
N ASN A 40 15.81 -15.24 -5.59
CA ASN A 40 16.94 -16.14 -5.86
C ASN A 40 18.12 -15.38 -6.46
N ARG A 41 17.86 -14.46 -7.40
CA ARG A 41 18.89 -13.60 -8.01
C ARG A 41 19.54 -12.68 -6.98
N THR A 42 18.77 -12.13 -6.06
CA THR A 42 19.32 -11.24 -5.01
C THR A 42 20.20 -12.01 -4.04
N ARG A 43 19.87 -13.28 -3.76
CA ARG A 43 20.69 -14.18 -2.94
C ARG A 43 22.03 -14.52 -3.60
N PHE A 44 22.06 -14.71 -4.92
CA PHE A 44 23.31 -14.93 -5.66
C PHE A 44 24.24 -13.70 -5.68
N LEU A 45 23.70 -12.50 -5.49
CA LEU A 45 24.48 -11.26 -5.36
C LEU A 45 25.08 -11.07 -3.95
N GLY A 46 24.90 -12.03 -3.03
CA GLY A 46 25.46 -11.99 -1.69
C GLY A 46 24.59 -11.28 -0.64
N PHE A 47 23.39 -10.80 -1.00
CA PHE A 47 22.44 -10.25 -0.03
C PHE A 47 21.66 -11.36 0.66
N ASN A 48 21.25 -11.13 1.91
CA ASN A 48 20.35 -12.01 2.65
C ASN A 48 18.90 -11.49 2.61
N PRO A 49 18.01 -12.01 1.73
CA PRO A 49 16.66 -11.50 1.57
C PRO A 49 15.81 -11.58 2.83
N ALA A 50 16.05 -12.60 3.68
CA ALA A 50 15.30 -12.80 4.91
C ALA A 50 15.50 -11.62 5.89
N ALA A 51 16.74 -11.14 6.05
CA ALA A 51 17.04 -10.01 6.93
C ALA A 51 16.32 -8.73 6.48
N PHE A 52 16.29 -8.44 5.18
CA PHE A 52 15.57 -7.28 4.64
C PHE A 52 14.05 -7.40 4.81
N LYS A 53 13.48 -8.59 4.62
CA LYS A 53 12.04 -8.84 4.84
C LYS A 53 11.65 -8.67 6.31
N ILE A 54 12.46 -9.20 7.24
CA ILE A 54 12.24 -9.05 8.68
C ILE A 54 12.32 -7.58 9.08
N ALA A 55 13.31 -6.84 8.60
CA ALA A 55 13.44 -5.41 8.87
C ALA A 55 12.22 -4.62 8.35
N ALA A 56 11.76 -4.92 7.13
CA ALA A 56 10.54 -4.30 6.58
C ALA A 56 9.29 -4.64 7.41
N PHE A 57 9.16 -5.89 7.88
CA PHE A 57 8.07 -6.30 8.74
C PHE A 57 8.10 -5.60 10.11
N MET A 58 9.27 -5.50 10.74
CA MET A 58 9.44 -4.77 12.00
C MET A 58 9.08 -3.29 11.86
N LEU A 59 9.52 -2.63 10.79
CA LEU A 59 9.17 -1.23 10.51
C LEU A 59 7.66 -1.06 10.33
N GLY A 60 7.01 -1.96 9.57
CA GLY A 60 5.56 -1.97 9.42
C GLY A 60 4.81 -2.18 10.75
N GLY A 61 5.28 -3.13 11.56
CA GLY A 61 4.72 -3.40 12.88
C GLY A 61 4.87 -2.23 13.85
N LEU A 62 6.01 -1.54 13.84
CA LEU A 62 6.25 -0.34 14.64
C LEU A 62 5.27 0.78 14.26
N LEU A 63 5.11 1.06 12.95
CA LEU A 63 4.17 2.07 12.47
C LEU A 63 2.72 1.70 12.81
N ALA A 64 2.35 0.42 12.65
CA ALA A 64 1.02 -0.07 12.99
C ALA A 64 0.73 0.03 14.50
N GLY A 65 1.70 -0.30 15.35
CA GLY A 65 1.56 -0.21 16.81
C GLY A 65 1.35 1.23 17.29
N VAL A 66 2.15 2.17 16.80
CA VAL A 66 2.00 3.60 17.14
C VAL A 66 0.66 4.14 16.61
N SER A 67 0.28 3.76 15.39
CA SER A 67 -1.03 4.10 14.82
C SER A 67 -2.19 3.58 15.67
N GLY A 68 -2.11 2.35 16.18
CA GLY A 68 -3.14 1.76 17.04
C GLY A 68 -3.28 2.49 18.37
N ALA A 69 -2.16 2.88 19.00
CA ALA A 69 -2.18 3.67 20.23
C ALA A 69 -2.80 5.08 20.02
N LEU A 70 -2.53 5.71 18.88
CA LEU A 70 -3.16 6.98 18.50
C LEU A 70 -4.66 6.81 18.22
N TYR A 71 -5.07 5.69 17.62
CA TYR A 71 -6.46 5.40 17.30
C TYR A 71 -7.33 5.25 18.56
N THR A 72 -6.83 4.54 19.59
CA THR A 72 -7.55 4.39 20.86
C THR A 72 -7.72 5.70 21.61
N LEU A 73 -6.69 6.57 21.58
CA LEU A 73 -6.75 7.93 22.12
C LEU A 73 -7.81 8.78 21.41
N HIS A 74 -8.02 8.57 20.10
CA HIS A 74 -9.02 9.30 19.32
C HIS A 74 -10.45 8.87 19.63
N LEU A 75 -10.68 7.57 19.80
CA LEU A 75 -12.01 7.03 20.09
C LEU A 75 -12.48 7.32 21.51
N GLY A 76 -11.56 7.48 22.47
CA GLY A 76 -11.84 7.79 23.88
C GLY A 76 -12.57 6.68 24.65
N THR A 77 -13.10 5.67 23.96
CA THR A 77 -13.77 4.49 24.51
C THR A 77 -13.38 3.27 23.68
N ILE A 78 -13.13 2.14 24.33
CA ILE A 78 -12.77 0.89 23.68
C ILE A 78 -13.79 -0.16 24.08
N SER A 79 -14.42 -0.78 23.08
CA SER A 79 -15.23 -1.98 23.24
C SER A 79 -14.52 -3.14 22.52
N PRO A 80 -14.51 -4.37 23.07
CA PRO A 80 -13.94 -5.55 22.41
C PRO A 80 -14.51 -5.80 21.02
N ALA A 81 -15.75 -5.36 20.76
CA ALA A 81 -16.38 -5.45 19.45
C ALA A 81 -15.65 -4.64 18.35
N MET A 82 -14.84 -3.65 18.72
CA MET A 82 -14.06 -2.84 17.78
C MET A 82 -12.70 -3.46 17.43
N ILE A 83 -12.26 -4.48 18.18
CA ILE A 83 -10.96 -5.15 17.99
C ILE A 83 -11.21 -6.59 17.52
N GLY A 84 -11.92 -6.72 16.38
CA GLY A 84 -12.30 -8.00 15.79
C GLY A 84 -11.77 -8.16 14.37
N THR A 85 -11.93 -9.38 13.83
CA THR A 85 -11.49 -9.76 12.48
C THR A 85 -12.05 -8.84 11.38
N ALA A 86 -13.29 -8.36 11.57
CA ALA A 86 -13.95 -7.44 10.65
C ALA A 86 -13.13 -6.15 10.43
N PHE A 87 -12.65 -5.52 11.50
CA PHE A 87 -11.87 -4.28 11.42
C PHE A 87 -10.54 -4.50 10.68
N SER A 88 -9.84 -5.62 10.94
CA SER A 88 -8.61 -5.94 10.21
C SER A 88 -8.84 -6.15 8.72
N ILE A 89 -9.94 -6.82 8.34
CA ILE A 89 -10.29 -7.01 6.92
C ILE A 89 -10.59 -5.67 6.27
N GLU A 90 -11.39 -4.80 6.91
CA GLU A 90 -11.71 -3.46 6.37
C GLU A 90 -10.44 -2.67 6.02
N LEU A 91 -9.45 -2.63 6.91
CA LEU A 91 -8.18 -1.95 6.64
C LEU A 91 -7.46 -2.53 5.40
N VAL A 92 -7.45 -3.85 5.25
CA VAL A 92 -6.87 -4.52 4.09
C VAL A 92 -7.64 -4.16 2.81
N VAL A 93 -8.97 -4.10 2.85
CA VAL A 93 -9.80 -3.70 1.71
C VAL A 93 -9.45 -2.28 1.27
N TRP A 94 -9.32 -1.34 2.20
CA TRP A 94 -9.08 0.06 1.84
C TRP A 94 -7.70 0.25 1.21
N VAL A 95 -6.68 -0.46 1.71
CA VAL A 95 -5.35 -0.50 1.09
C VAL A 95 -5.39 -1.19 -0.28
N ALA A 96 -6.15 -2.27 -0.43
CA ALA A 96 -6.31 -2.96 -1.71
C ALA A 96 -6.98 -2.07 -2.76
N LEU A 97 -8.02 -1.34 -2.37
CA LEU A 97 -8.73 -0.35 -3.20
C LEU A 97 -7.77 0.73 -3.70
N GLY A 98 -6.98 1.30 -2.79
CA GLY A 98 -5.97 2.32 -3.11
C GLY A 98 -4.80 1.80 -3.96
N GLY A 99 -4.40 0.56 -3.73
CA GLY A 99 -3.33 -0.14 -4.41
C GLY A 99 -2.09 -0.35 -3.55
N ARG A 100 -1.75 -1.63 -3.29
CA ARG A 100 -0.60 -2.07 -2.48
C ARG A 100 0.78 -1.64 -2.98
N ALA A 101 0.89 -1.16 -4.22
CA ALA A 101 2.17 -0.79 -4.84
C ALA A 101 2.46 0.72 -4.80
N SER A 102 1.62 1.52 -4.15
CA SER A 102 1.76 2.98 -4.04
C SER A 102 1.40 3.46 -2.63
N LEU A 103 2.29 4.21 -1.99
CA LEU A 103 2.03 4.84 -0.68
C LEU A 103 0.84 5.82 -0.77
N ILE A 104 0.83 6.68 -1.79
CA ILE A 104 -0.22 7.68 -1.99
C ILE A 104 -1.54 6.98 -2.36
N GLY A 105 -1.45 5.90 -3.13
CA GLY A 105 -2.60 5.05 -3.46
C GLY A 105 -3.24 4.48 -2.20
N ALA A 106 -2.45 3.86 -1.33
CA ALA A 106 -2.93 3.30 -0.06
C ALA A 106 -3.57 4.37 0.84
N ALA A 107 -2.97 5.56 0.97
CA ALA A 107 -3.53 6.66 1.75
C ALA A 107 -4.89 7.15 1.19
N ALA A 108 -4.99 7.33 -0.13
CA ALA A 108 -6.24 7.71 -0.78
C ALA A 108 -7.31 6.61 -0.64
N GLY A 109 -6.92 5.34 -0.77
CA GLY A 109 -7.80 4.20 -0.57
C GLY A 109 -8.35 4.12 0.85
N LEU A 110 -7.53 4.43 1.86
CA LEU A 110 -7.94 4.54 3.25
C LEU A 110 -9.03 5.60 3.44
N VAL A 111 -8.80 6.82 2.94
CA VAL A 111 -9.76 7.93 3.07
C VAL A 111 -11.07 7.62 2.35
N LEU A 112 -10.99 7.08 1.12
CA LEU A 112 -12.17 6.72 0.34
C LEU A 112 -12.94 5.56 0.99
N GLY A 113 -12.23 4.54 1.47
CA GLY A 113 -12.82 3.39 2.15
C GLY A 113 -13.53 3.78 3.45
N GLN A 114 -12.89 4.63 4.27
CA GLN A 114 -13.50 5.17 5.48
C GLN A 114 -14.75 6.01 5.16
N LEU A 115 -14.66 6.91 4.16
CA LEU A 115 -15.80 7.74 3.78
C LEU A 115 -16.98 6.90 3.25
N ALA A 116 -16.67 5.87 2.45
CA ALA A 116 -17.69 4.93 1.99
C ALA A 116 -18.32 4.18 3.18
N LYS A 117 -17.52 3.77 4.17
CA LYS A 117 -18.01 3.17 5.41
C LYS A 117 -18.95 4.09 6.16
N ASP A 118 -18.53 5.30 6.41
CA ASP A 118 -19.34 6.24 7.19
C ASP A 118 -20.67 6.55 6.50
N ARG A 119 -20.70 6.60 5.16
CA ARG A 119 -21.91 6.91 4.36
C ARG A 119 -22.87 5.73 4.20
N ILE A 120 -22.35 4.50 4.10
CA ILE A 120 -23.17 3.31 3.83
C ILE A 120 -23.60 2.65 5.15
N SER A 121 -22.74 2.67 6.17
CA SER A 121 -23.05 2.17 7.52
C SER A 121 -24.22 2.93 8.16
N SER A 122 -24.39 4.22 7.85
CA SER A 122 -25.54 5.00 8.33
C SER A 122 -26.89 4.57 7.75
N ALA A 123 -26.91 3.80 6.65
CA ALA A 123 -28.14 3.38 5.98
C ALA A 123 -28.54 1.92 6.29
N ALA A 124 -27.58 1.00 6.45
CA ALA A 124 -27.86 -0.41 6.74
C ALA A 124 -26.65 -1.12 7.42
N PRO A 125 -26.63 -1.26 8.76
CA PRO A 125 -25.52 -1.87 9.50
C PRO A 125 -25.29 -3.36 9.17
N ASP A 126 -26.36 -4.14 8.98
CA ASP A 126 -26.25 -5.58 8.73
C ASP A 126 -25.84 -5.94 7.30
N ALA A 127 -26.17 -5.09 6.33
CA ALA A 127 -25.78 -5.28 4.93
C ALA A 127 -24.31 -4.89 4.67
N TRP A 128 -23.71 -4.08 5.55
CA TRP A 128 -22.35 -3.56 5.38
C TRP A 128 -21.30 -4.67 5.22
N LEU A 129 -21.41 -5.75 6.00
CA LEU A 129 -20.44 -6.84 5.96
C LEU A 129 -20.46 -7.58 4.60
N TYR A 130 -21.66 -7.76 4.03
CA TYR A 130 -21.83 -8.34 2.69
C TYR A 130 -21.34 -7.40 1.59
N VAL A 131 -21.59 -6.09 1.72
CA VAL A 131 -21.09 -5.07 0.80
C VAL A 131 -19.56 -5.01 0.85
N MET A 132 -18.95 -5.08 2.03
CA MET A 132 -17.50 -5.11 2.20
C MET A 132 -16.86 -6.37 1.63
N GLY A 133 -17.42 -7.55 1.91
CA GLY A 133 -16.93 -8.80 1.33
C GLY A 133 -17.02 -8.79 -0.20
N SER A 134 -18.14 -8.32 -0.74
CA SER A 134 -18.34 -8.20 -2.18
C SER A 134 -17.39 -7.19 -2.82
N LEU A 135 -17.21 -6.03 -2.18
CA LEU A 135 -16.26 -5.01 -2.62
C LEU A 135 -14.83 -5.54 -2.62
N PHE A 136 -14.42 -6.27 -1.59
CA PHE A 136 -13.11 -6.89 -1.52
C PHE A 136 -12.87 -7.87 -2.68
N VAL A 137 -13.81 -8.78 -2.91
CA VAL A 137 -13.75 -9.74 -4.02
C VAL A 137 -13.66 -9.01 -5.36
N LEU A 138 -14.50 -7.99 -5.56
CA LEU A 138 -14.52 -7.21 -6.79
C LEU A 138 -13.20 -6.44 -7.03
N VAL A 139 -12.65 -5.82 -5.99
CA VAL A 139 -11.37 -5.10 -6.08
C VAL A 139 -10.22 -6.08 -6.39
N VAL A 140 -10.18 -7.23 -5.74
CA VAL A 140 -9.12 -8.24 -5.97
C VAL A 140 -9.21 -8.86 -7.36
N LEU A 141 -10.41 -9.13 -7.86
CA LEU A 141 -10.62 -9.75 -9.18
C LEU A 141 -10.42 -8.76 -10.32
N VAL A 142 -10.98 -7.54 -10.21
CA VAL A 142 -11.03 -6.58 -11.32
C VAL A 142 -9.81 -5.65 -11.32
N MET A 143 -9.25 -5.34 -10.15
CA MET A 143 -8.16 -4.37 -10.00
C MET A 143 -7.07 -4.85 -9.01
N PRO A 144 -6.32 -5.93 -9.32
CA PRO A 144 -5.33 -6.52 -8.39
C PRO A 144 -4.11 -5.63 -8.06
N GLN A 145 -3.91 -4.54 -8.82
CA GLN A 145 -2.89 -3.52 -8.55
C GLN A 145 -3.47 -2.27 -7.86
N GLY A 146 -4.79 -2.24 -7.60
CA GLY A 146 -5.58 -1.11 -7.11
C GLY A 146 -5.62 0.07 -8.08
N VAL A 147 -6.28 1.15 -7.65
CA VAL A 147 -6.46 2.38 -8.46
C VAL A 147 -5.12 2.99 -8.86
N ALA A 148 -4.13 3.00 -7.96
CA ALA A 148 -2.80 3.53 -8.26
C ALA A 148 -2.02 2.72 -9.31
N GLY A 149 -2.27 1.41 -9.39
CA GLY A 149 -1.64 0.54 -10.40
C GLY A 149 -2.11 0.85 -11.82
N LEU A 150 -3.40 1.19 -11.97
CA LEU A 150 -4.01 1.53 -13.26
C LEU A 150 -3.43 2.83 -13.83
N ILE A 151 -3.18 3.82 -12.96
CA ILE A 151 -2.57 5.11 -13.33
C ILE A 151 -1.10 4.93 -13.73
N ARG A 152 -0.35 4.05 -13.04
CA ARG A 152 1.06 3.76 -13.37
C ARG A 152 1.20 3.04 -14.71
N ASN A 153 0.32 2.10 -15.02
CA ASN A 153 0.38 1.33 -16.26
C ASN A 153 0.12 2.22 -17.50
N ARG A 154 -0.76 3.22 -17.38
CA ARG A 154 -0.97 4.22 -18.46
C ARG A 154 0.23 5.14 -18.70
N ARG A 155 1.13 5.30 -17.73
CA ARG A 155 2.33 6.17 -17.86
C ARG A 155 3.58 5.45 -18.36
N ARG A 156 3.58 4.11 -18.42
CA ARG A 156 4.63 3.36 -19.12
C ARG A 156 4.30 3.35 -20.61
N ALA A 157 4.70 4.41 -21.33
CA ALA A 157 4.87 4.31 -22.77
C ALA A 157 5.84 3.15 -23.05
N PRO A 158 5.61 2.31 -24.08
CA PRO A 158 6.58 1.31 -24.48
C PRO A 158 7.91 2.01 -24.70
N ALA A 159 8.95 1.62 -23.97
CA ALA A 159 10.29 2.06 -24.30
C ALA A 159 10.55 1.63 -25.75
N PRO A 160 11.03 2.52 -26.63
CA PRO A 160 11.44 2.12 -27.98
C PRO A 160 12.38 0.93 -27.83
N MET A 161 12.07 -0.18 -28.50
CA MET A 161 12.97 -1.34 -28.49
C MET A 161 14.35 -0.84 -28.93
N PRO A 162 15.43 -1.17 -28.18
CA PRO A 162 16.77 -0.88 -28.66
C PRO A 162 16.92 -1.55 -30.02
N GLN A 163 17.05 -0.73 -31.07
CA GLN A 163 17.25 -1.22 -32.43
C GLN A 163 18.56 -2.01 -32.41
N ASN A 164 18.47 -3.31 -32.69
CA ASN A 164 19.63 -4.16 -32.78
C ASN A 164 20.52 -3.60 -33.90
N PRO A 165 21.80 -3.27 -33.64
CA PRO A 165 22.71 -2.75 -34.68
C PRO A 165 22.77 -3.67 -35.90
N ILE A 166 22.60 -4.98 -35.72
CA ILE A 166 22.57 -5.96 -36.81
C ILE A 166 21.42 -5.68 -37.80
N THR A 167 20.26 -5.19 -37.32
CA THR A 167 19.11 -4.90 -38.19
C THR A 167 19.29 -3.61 -39.00
N ARG A 168 20.14 -2.68 -38.55
CA ARG A 168 20.50 -1.48 -39.32
C ARG A 168 21.44 -1.80 -40.47
N GLU A 169 22.50 -2.55 -40.20
CA GLU A 169 23.49 -2.92 -41.24
C GLU A 169 22.86 -3.71 -42.39
N VAL A 170 21.90 -4.59 -42.11
CA VAL A 170 21.18 -5.36 -43.16
C VAL A 170 20.24 -4.47 -43.98
N SER A 171 19.69 -3.40 -43.40
CA SER A 171 18.81 -2.46 -44.11
C SER A 171 19.59 -1.42 -44.93
N ASP A 172 20.80 -1.07 -44.50
CA ASP A 172 21.67 -0.13 -45.23
C ASP A 172 22.43 -0.82 -46.38
N ALA A 173 22.44 -2.16 -46.40
CA ALA A 173 23.07 -2.98 -47.42
C ALA A 173 22.15 -3.41 -48.57
N VAL A 174 20.85 -3.05 -48.53
CA VAL A 174 19.82 -3.35 -49.55
C VAL A 174 19.36 -2.08 -50.22
#